data_AF-A0A2W0A4Y0-F1
#
_entry.id   AF-A0A2W0A4Y0-F1
#
_cell.length_a   1.000
_cell.length_b   1.000
_cell.length_c   1.000
_cell.angle_alpha   90.00
_cell.angle_beta   90.00
_cell.angle_gamma   90.00
#
_symmetry.space_group_name_H-M   'P 1'
#
loop_
_entity.id
_entity.type
_entity.pdbx_description
1 polymer ?
#
loop_
_entity_poly.entity_id
_entity_poly.type
_entity_poly.pdbx_seq_one_letter_code
_entity_poly.pdbx_strand_id
1 'polypeptide(L)'
;MTATEAVAIAGGFTQDARHSQVVLFRRVTNDLVEARVLNLKKMLSSHDLNEDPHLRPGDMLYVPESTVSKLRRFAPRPSLGMYLNGAQF
;
A
#
# COMPACT_ATOMS: atom_id res chain seq x y z
N MET A 1 -13.29 -3.26 15.06
CA MET A 1 -12.02 -3.07 14.35
C MET A 1 -12.25 -2.24 13.12
N THR A 2 -11.51 -1.15 12.93
CA THR A 2 -11.59 -0.31 11.71
C THR A 2 -10.48 -0.66 10.71
N ALA A 3 -10.56 -0.15 9.48
CA ALA A 3 -9.52 -0.41 8.49
C ALA A 3 -8.18 0.19 8.90
N THR A 4 -8.19 1.38 9.51
CA THR A 4 -6.97 2.01 10.06
C THR A 4 -6.38 1.18 11.19
N GLU A 5 -7.22 0.68 12.10
CA GLU A 5 -6.79 -0.14 13.22
C GLU A 5 -6.15 -1.45 12.75
N ALA A 6 -6.74 -2.11 11.75
CA ALA A 6 -6.16 -3.32 11.16
C ALA A 6 -4.80 -3.06 10.51
N VAL A 7 -4.62 -1.92 9.84
CA VAL A 7 -3.32 -1.52 9.29
C VAL A 7 -2.31 -1.26 10.43
N ALA A 8 -2.73 -0.62 11.51
CA ALA A 8 -1.87 -0.37 12.67
C ALA A 8 -1.41 -1.69 13.33
N ILE A 9 -2.34 -2.65 13.50
CA ILE A 9 -2.04 -3.99 14.01
C ILE A 9 -1.08 -4.74 13.07
N ALA A 10 -1.18 -4.54 11.76
CA ALA A 10 -0.27 -5.11 10.77
C ALA A 10 1.15 -4.49 10.78
N GLY A 11 1.43 -3.53 11.66
CA GLY A 11 2.72 -2.83 11.76
C GLY A 11 2.76 -1.50 10.99
N GLY A 12 1.62 -1.01 10.52
CA GLY A 12 1.51 0.22 9.75
C GLY A 12 1.81 0.04 8.26
N PHE A 13 1.92 1.16 7.55
CA PHE A 13 2.26 1.13 6.13
C PHE A 13 3.78 1.13 5.91
N THR A 14 4.24 0.39 4.91
CA THR A 14 5.63 0.45 4.42
C THR A 14 5.87 1.75 3.64
N GLN A 15 7.13 2.21 3.55
CA GLN A 15 7.49 3.40 2.75
C GLN A 15 7.07 3.33 1.28
N ASP A 16 6.97 2.10 0.74
CA ASP A 16 6.62 1.82 -0.64
C ASP A 16 5.10 1.58 -0.86
N ALA A 17 4.28 1.68 0.19
CA ALA A 17 2.85 1.38 0.09
C ALA A 17 2.04 2.51 -0.56
N ARG A 18 1.04 2.15 -1.37
CA ARG A 18 0.11 3.12 -1.96
C ARG A 18 -1.11 3.33 -1.04
N HIS A 19 -0.96 4.22 -0.06
CA HIS A 19 -1.98 4.47 0.97
C HIS A 19 -3.32 5.01 0.42
N SER A 20 -3.32 5.55 -0.81
CA SER A 20 -4.52 6.11 -1.43
C SER A 20 -5.43 5.10 -2.10
N GLN A 21 -5.01 3.84 -2.24
CA GLN A 21 -5.78 2.81 -2.96
C GLN A 21 -5.66 1.46 -2.26
N VAL A 22 -6.14 1.41 -1.02
CA VAL A 22 -6.28 0.16 -0.27
C VAL A 22 -7.59 -0.49 -0.67
N VAL A 23 -7.60 -1.80 -0.87
CA VAL A 23 -8.80 -2.54 -1.29
C VAL A 23 -9.29 -3.40 -0.15
N LEU A 24 -10.54 -3.20 0.25
CA LEU A 24 -11.26 -4.05 1.19
C LEU A 24 -12.06 -5.08 0.40
N PHE A 25 -11.75 -6.35 0.59
CA PHE A 25 -12.56 -7.46 0.10
C PHE A 25 -13.44 -7.97 1.23
N ARG A 26 -14.75 -8.02 0.98
CA ARG A 26 -15.76 -8.50 1.91
C ARG A 26 -16.62 -9.56 1.25
N ARG A 27 -16.75 -10.72 1.89
CA ARG A 27 -17.66 -11.76 1.42
C ARG A 27 -19.10 -11.40 1.79
N VAL A 28 -19.97 -11.30 0.78
CA VAL A 28 -21.40 -10.98 0.97
C VAL A 28 -22.24 -12.25 0.96
N THR A 29 -21.91 -13.19 0.09
CA THR A 29 -22.48 -14.55 0.04
C THR A 29 -21.38 -15.56 -0.29
N ASN A 30 -21.70 -16.86 -0.30
CA ASN A 30 -20.70 -17.88 -0.61
C ASN A 30 -20.00 -17.68 -1.96
N ASP A 31 -20.69 -17.10 -2.94
CA ASP A 31 -20.17 -16.91 -4.30
C ASP A 31 -19.88 -15.44 -4.65
N LEU A 32 -20.17 -14.49 -3.75
CA LEU A 32 -20.02 -13.06 -4.00
C LEU A 32 -19.05 -12.40 -3.02
N VAL A 33 -18.00 -11.79 -3.58
CA VAL A 33 -17.06 -10.94 -2.87
C VAL A 33 -17.22 -9.51 -3.37
N GLU A 34 -17.51 -8.59 -2.45
CA GLU A 34 -17.54 -7.16 -2.69
C GLU A 34 -16.13 -6.58 -2.50
N ALA A 35 -15.66 -5.79 -3.47
CA ALA A 35 -14.41 -5.06 -3.39
C ALA A 35 -14.69 -3.56 -3.25
N ARG A 36 -14.15 -2.93 -2.20
CA ARG A 36 -14.25 -1.48 -1.97
C ARG A 36 -12.87 -0.86 -1.95
N VAL A 37 -12.69 0.20 -2.73
CA VAL A 37 -11.43 0.98 -2.72
C VAL A 37 -11.54 2.07 -1.67
N LEU A 38 -10.58 2.07 -0.76
CA LEU A 38 -10.45 3.02 0.35
C LEU A 38 -9.24 3.92 0.11
N ASN A 39 -9.45 5.23 0.28
CA ASN A 39 -8.39 6.22 0.22
C ASN A 39 -7.93 6.59 1.64
N LEU A 40 -7.18 5.68 2.26
CA LEU A 40 -6.70 5.87 3.63
C LEU A 40 -5.74 7.07 3.74
N LYS A 41 -5.03 7.43 2.67
CA LYS A 41 -4.22 8.67 2.62
C LYS A 41 -5.07 9.91 2.88
N LYS A 42 -6.21 10.05 2.17
CA LYS A 42 -7.10 11.20 2.33
C LYS A 42 -7.68 11.22 3.73
N MET A 43 -8.17 10.08 4.20
CA MET A 43 -8.81 9.91 5.51
C MET A 43 -7.87 10.31 6.67
N LEU A 44 -6.62 9.84 6.65
CA LEU A 44 -5.62 10.20 7.65
C LEU A 44 -5.21 11.68 7.54
N SER A 45 -5.13 12.22 6.33
CA SER A 45 -4.77 13.62 6.11
C SER A 45 -5.87 14.59 6.55
N SER A 46 -7.14 14.25 6.35
CA SER A 46 -8.28 15.11 6.70
C SER A 46 -8.71 15.00 8.16
N HIS A 47 -8.12 14.08 8.94
CA HIS A 47 -8.59 13.71 10.28
C HIS A 47 -10.07 13.34 10.32
N ASP A 48 -10.64 12.98 9.17
CA ASP A 48 -12.06 12.67 9.04
C ASP A 48 -12.23 11.16 9.14
N LEU A 49 -12.35 10.69 10.38
CA LEU A 49 -12.52 9.27 10.70
C LEU A 49 -13.94 8.76 10.38
N ASN A 50 -14.86 9.63 9.95
CA ASN A 50 -16.22 9.20 9.56
C ASN A 50 -16.19 8.29 8.32
N GLU A 51 -15.14 8.36 7.49
CA GLU A 51 -14.96 7.49 6.35
C GLU A 51 -14.27 6.14 6.69
N ASP A 52 -13.88 5.88 7.95
CA ASP A 52 -13.17 4.65 8.31
C ASP A 52 -14.15 3.45 8.39
N PRO A 53 -14.08 2.50 7.44
CA PRO A 53 -15.03 1.41 7.42
C PRO A 53 -14.77 0.43 8.57
N HIS A 54 -15.85 0.04 9.25
CA HIS A 54 -15.81 -1.03 10.23
C HIS A 54 -15.60 -2.37 9.52
N LEU A 55 -14.58 -3.11 9.96
CA LEU A 55 -14.26 -4.44 9.47
C LEU A 55 -15.12 -5.51 10.14
N ARG A 56 -15.38 -6.57 9.40
CA ARG A 56 -16.11 -7.76 9.83
C ARG A 56 -15.16 -8.97 9.82
N PRO A 57 -15.43 -10.01 10.63
CA PRO A 57 -14.68 -11.25 10.55
C PRO A 57 -14.68 -11.82 9.13
N GLY A 58 -13.50 -12.17 8.62
CA GLY A 58 -13.33 -12.66 7.25
C GLY A 58 -13.10 -11.57 6.19
N ASP A 59 -13.12 -10.29 6.56
CA ASP A 59 -12.69 -9.22 5.66
C ASP A 59 -11.17 -9.29 5.40
N MET A 60 -10.78 -8.94 4.17
CA MET A 60 -9.38 -8.90 3.76
C MET A 60 -9.01 -7.50 3.25
N LEU A 61 -7.94 -6.94 3.79
CA LEU A 61 -7.36 -5.68 3.33
C LEU A 61 -6.13 -5.95 2.46
N TYR A 62 -6.14 -5.42 1.25
CA TYR A 62 -5.03 -5.48 0.30
C TYR A 62 -4.45 -4.09 0.07
N VAL A 63 -3.16 -3.93 0.36
CA VAL A 63 -2.41 -2.69 0.19
C VAL A 63 -1.40 -2.87 -0.97
N PRO A 64 -1.64 -2.27 -2.14
CA PRO A 64 -0.71 -2.38 -3.26
C PRO A 64 0.55 -1.54 -3.04
N GLU A 65 1.68 -1.99 -3.62
CA GLU A 65 2.88 -1.19 -3.76
C GLU A 65 2.64 0.02 -4.69
N SER A 66 3.30 1.13 -4.40
CA SER A 66 3.28 2.31 -5.25
C SER A 66 3.95 2.02 -6.61
N THR A 67 3.47 2.65 -7.68
CA THR A 67 4.04 2.48 -9.02
C THR A 67 5.54 2.85 -9.06
N VAL A 68 5.96 3.81 -8.22
CA VAL A 68 7.36 4.24 -8.07
C VAL A 68 8.22 3.14 -7.44
N SER A 69 7.67 2.37 -6.50
CA SER A 69 8.35 1.24 -5.87
C SER A 69 8.60 0.08 -6.84
N LYS A 70 7.64 -0.17 -7.75
CA LYS A 70 7.86 -1.14 -8.85
C LYS A 70 9.02 -0.73 -9.74
N LEU A 71 9.13 0.56 -10.10
CA LEU A 71 10.23 1.09 -10.89
C LEU A 71 11.60 0.92 -10.20
N ARG A 72 11.69 1.13 -8.88
CA ARG A 72 12.93 0.90 -8.11
C ARG A 72 13.40 -0.55 -8.11
N ARG A 73 12.49 -1.52 -8.20
CA ARG A 73 12.83 -2.95 -8.27
C ARG A 73 13.46 -3.36 -9.61
N PHE A 74 13.14 -2.63 -10.68
CA PHE A 74 13.63 -2.89 -12.03
C PHE A 74 14.76 -1.95 -12.48
N ALA A 75 15.04 -0.89 -11.73
CA ALA A 75 16.21 -0.06 -11.96
C ALA A 75 17.45 -0.76 -11.36
N PRO A 76 18.45 -1.16 -12.16
CA PRO A 76 19.71 -1.61 -11.61
C PRO A 76 20.28 -0.47 -10.76
N ARG A 77 20.63 -0.78 -9.50
CA ARG A 77 21.41 0.14 -8.67
C ARG A 77 22.69 0.43 -9.45
N PRO A 78 22.95 1.68 -9.92
CA PRO A 78 24.19 1.97 -10.59
C PRO A 78 25.29 1.70 -9.56
N SER A 79 26.06 0.64 -9.77
CA SER A 79 27.29 0.43 -9.02
C SER A 79 28.17 1.64 -9.31
N LEU A 80 28.46 2.43 -8.29
CA LEU A 80 29.27 3.65 -8.34
C LEU A 80 30.71 3.42 -8.87
N GLY A 81 31.06 2.20 -9.29
CA GLY A 81 32.35 1.80 -9.85
C GLY A 81 32.50 1.96 -11.37
N MET A 82 31.45 2.33 -12.12
CA MET A 82 31.55 2.51 -13.59
C MET A 82 32.14 3.86 -14.03
N TYR A 83 32.36 4.82 -13.12
CA TYR A 83 32.86 6.15 -13.47
C TYR A 83 34.35 6.38 -13.18
N LEU A 84 35.08 5.38 -12.65
CA LEU A 84 36.51 5.54 -12.27
C LEU A 84 37.52 4.88 -13.21
N ASN A 85 37.11 4.29 -14.34
CA ASN A 85 38.03 3.64 -15.29
C ASN A 85 37.93 4.25 -16.70
N GLY A 86 38.57 5.40 -16.88
CA GLY A 86 38.69 6.01 -18.22
C GLY A 86 39.78 7.07 -18.38
N ALA A 87 40.66 7.26 -17.38
CA ALA A 87 41.69 8.29 -17.43
C ALA A 87 43.10 7.69 -17.23
N GLN A 88 43.41 6.62 -17.96
CA GLN A 88 44.78 6.14 -18.13
C GLN A 88 44.88 5.47 -19.50
N PHE A 89 45.19 6.25 -20.55
CA PHE A 89 46.10 5.92 -21.66
C PHE A 89 46.42 7.22 -22.41
#